data_AF-A0AAE0H1M5-F1
#
_entry.id   AF-A0AAE0H1M5-F1
#
_cell.length_a   1.000
_cell.length_b   1.000
_cell.length_c   1.000
_cell.angle_alpha   90.00
_cell.angle_beta   90.00
_cell.angle_gamma   90.00
#
_symmetry.space_group_name_H-M   'P 1'
#
loop_
_entity.id
_entity.type
_entity.pdbx_description
1 polymer ?
#
loop_
_entity_poly.entity_id
_entity_poly.type
_entity_poly.pdbx_seq_one_letter_code
_entity_poly.pdbx_strand_id
1 'polypeptide(L)'
;MTNLVVWCEASMVAGAEEYIGRFDKEQLEKNEEVSAMMAKKIKDARDAESAVALKREADMEEERKQRQARTLHKKCKRTSPWWAFFKEGVANTTHVYCTLPSKDDPEKECGGAIAKSACPSGLNSHCLYMHNDVWKEVDAKIRQDKEEKVDPGEVARGNNQSNTLTGKEGSVWSESRKKDIDEKFAYWVAKNKRPVSLLEDDEFRLTLKDATRGAYQPPDHTKAKKEITRMASKEVEVKDAAEANDAAEA
;
A
#
# COMPACT_ATOMS: atom_id res chain seq x y z
N MET A 1 -36.60 -83.56 -43.31
CA MET A 1 -36.10 -82.27 -43.85
C MET A 1 -36.27 -81.09 -42.88
N THR A 2 -37.15 -81.18 -41.87
CA THR A 2 -37.42 -80.08 -40.90
C THR A 2 -36.28 -79.80 -39.91
N ASN A 3 -35.51 -80.81 -39.48
CA ASN A 3 -34.41 -80.60 -38.51
C ASN A 3 -33.19 -79.87 -39.07
N LEU A 4 -32.96 -79.88 -40.40
CA LEU A 4 -31.80 -79.22 -41.00
C LEU A 4 -32.01 -77.70 -41.11
N VAL A 5 -33.24 -77.28 -41.40
CA VAL A 5 -33.61 -75.86 -41.55
C VAL A 5 -33.54 -75.15 -40.20
N VAL A 6 -34.07 -75.77 -39.14
CA VAL A 6 -34.02 -75.20 -37.78
C VAL A 6 -32.57 -75.07 -37.27
N TRP A 7 -31.69 -75.99 -37.64
CA TRP A 7 -30.27 -75.93 -37.24
C TRP A 7 -29.53 -74.81 -37.99
N CYS A 8 -29.79 -74.65 -39.29
CA CYS A 8 -29.23 -73.54 -40.06
C CYS A 8 -29.71 -72.17 -39.57
N GLU A 9 -30.99 -72.02 -39.23
CA GLU A 9 -31.53 -70.77 -38.69
C GLU A 9 -30.92 -70.43 -37.31
N ALA A 10 -30.82 -71.42 -36.42
CA ALA A 10 -30.19 -71.23 -35.11
C ALA A 10 -28.70 -70.87 -35.21
N SER A 11 -27.95 -71.49 -36.14
CA SER A 11 -26.54 -71.14 -36.38
C SER A 11 -26.36 -69.75 -37.00
N MET A 12 -27.26 -69.32 -37.88
CA MET A 12 -27.21 -67.97 -38.46
C MET A 12 -27.55 -66.90 -37.42
N VAL A 13 -28.52 -67.14 -36.54
CA VAL A 13 -28.86 -66.22 -35.44
C VAL A 13 -27.72 -66.12 -34.43
N ALA A 14 -27.14 -67.25 -34.01
CA ALA A 14 -25.99 -67.24 -33.09
C ALA A 14 -24.77 -66.51 -33.68
N GLY A 15 -24.49 -66.71 -34.98
CA GLY A 15 -23.41 -65.99 -35.67
C GLY A 15 -23.65 -64.48 -35.79
N ALA A 16 -24.91 -64.06 -35.95
CA ALA A 16 -25.28 -62.66 -35.99
C ALA A 16 -25.15 -61.99 -34.60
N GLU A 17 -25.56 -62.65 -33.53
CA GLU A 17 -25.41 -62.15 -32.15
C GLU A 17 -23.94 -62.02 -31.75
N GLU A 18 -23.08 -62.98 -32.12
CA GLU A 18 -21.65 -62.92 -31.85
C GLU A 18 -20.93 -61.82 -32.67
N TYR A 19 -21.43 -61.52 -33.86
CA TYR A 19 -20.93 -60.43 -34.70
C TYR A 19 -21.35 -59.05 -34.15
N ILE A 20 -22.62 -58.90 -33.76
CA ILE A 20 -23.15 -57.66 -33.16
C ILE A 20 -22.42 -57.38 -31.83
N GLY A 21 -22.26 -58.39 -30.97
CA GLY A 21 -21.53 -58.24 -29.71
C GLY A 21 -20.06 -57.86 -29.88
N ARG A 22 -19.39 -58.36 -30.93
CA ARG A 22 -18.02 -57.93 -31.28
C ARG A 22 -17.97 -56.51 -31.83
N PHE A 23 -18.91 -56.14 -32.69
CA PHE A 23 -18.99 -54.81 -33.26
C PHE A 23 -19.25 -53.75 -32.19
N ASP A 24 -20.19 -54.01 -31.27
CA ASP A 24 -20.50 -53.10 -30.17
C ASP A 24 -19.31 -52.92 -29.22
N LYS A 25 -18.57 -54.01 -28.95
CA LYS A 25 -17.35 -53.94 -28.13
C LYS A 25 -16.25 -53.09 -28.80
N GLU A 26 -16.02 -53.28 -30.09
CA GLU A 26 -15.00 -52.52 -30.83
C GLU A 26 -15.36 -51.02 -30.95
N GLN A 27 -16.65 -50.69 -31.06
CA GLN A 27 -17.11 -49.30 -31.02
C GLN A 27 -16.98 -48.68 -29.63
N LEU A 28 -17.22 -49.47 -28.56
CA LEU A 28 -17.05 -49.01 -27.19
C LEU A 28 -15.58 -48.67 -26.89
N GLU A 29 -14.66 -49.56 -27.27
CA GLU A 29 -13.21 -49.37 -27.10
C GLU A 29 -12.71 -48.12 -27.85
N LYS A 30 -13.16 -47.92 -29.10
CA LYS A 30 -12.85 -46.70 -29.88
C LYS A 30 -13.40 -45.42 -29.22
N ASN A 31 -14.62 -45.47 -28.66
CA ASN A 31 -15.21 -44.33 -27.97
C ASN A 31 -14.48 -44.00 -26.66
N GLU A 32 -14.00 -45.00 -25.93
CA GLU A 32 -13.17 -44.82 -24.74
C GLU A 32 -11.82 -44.19 -25.08
N GLU A 33 -11.17 -44.64 -26.16
CA GLU A 33 -9.91 -44.05 -26.65
C GLU A 33 -10.07 -42.58 -27.05
N VAL A 34 -11.14 -42.26 -27.79
CA VAL A 34 -11.44 -40.87 -28.19
C VAL A 34 -11.73 -40.00 -26.98
N SER A 35 -12.48 -40.52 -25.99
CA SER A 35 -12.80 -39.80 -24.76
C SER A 35 -11.54 -39.55 -23.92
N ALA A 36 -10.66 -40.54 -23.80
CA ALA A 36 -9.37 -40.38 -23.12
C ALA A 36 -8.46 -39.37 -23.83
N MET A 37 -8.44 -39.38 -25.16
CA MET A 37 -7.68 -38.41 -25.96
C MET A 37 -8.21 -36.98 -25.76
N MET A 38 -9.52 -36.78 -25.74
CA MET A 38 -10.13 -35.46 -25.48
C MET A 38 -9.83 -34.98 -24.05
N ALA A 39 -9.96 -35.85 -23.05
CA ALA A 39 -9.66 -35.51 -21.66
C ALA A 39 -8.19 -35.08 -21.49
N LYS A 40 -7.27 -35.76 -22.17
CA LYS A 40 -5.84 -35.39 -22.19
C LYS A 40 -5.62 -34.01 -22.82
N LYS A 41 -6.23 -33.73 -23.98
CA LYS A 41 -6.12 -32.43 -24.65
C LYS A 41 -6.64 -31.27 -23.80
N ILE A 42 -7.75 -31.47 -23.08
CA ILE A 42 -8.31 -30.46 -22.18
C ILE A 42 -7.36 -30.18 -21.02
N LYS A 43 -6.76 -31.22 -20.44
CA LYS A 43 -5.77 -31.07 -19.36
C LYS A 43 -4.52 -30.33 -19.85
N ASP A 44 -3.97 -30.74 -20.99
CA ASP A 44 -2.77 -30.12 -21.57
C ASP A 44 -3.00 -28.62 -21.89
N ALA A 45 -4.20 -28.26 -22.38
CA ALA A 45 -4.56 -26.87 -22.64
C ALA A 45 -4.65 -26.05 -21.34
N ARG A 46 -5.25 -26.61 -20.28
CA ARG A 46 -5.36 -25.95 -18.97
C ARG A 46 -4.00 -25.76 -18.30
N ASP A 47 -3.12 -26.75 -18.41
CA ASP A 47 -1.77 -26.67 -17.86
C ASP A 47 -0.92 -25.63 -18.61
N ALA A 48 -1.10 -25.50 -19.93
CA ALA A 48 -0.46 -24.45 -20.73
C ALA A 48 -0.96 -23.04 -20.36
N GLU A 49 -2.27 -22.84 -20.19
CA GLU A 49 -2.84 -21.56 -19.75
C GLU A 49 -2.35 -21.17 -18.34
N SER A 50 -2.28 -22.14 -17.43
CA SER A 50 -1.74 -21.94 -16.06
C SER A 50 -0.28 -21.51 -16.09
N ALA A 51 0.56 -22.16 -16.93
CA ALA A 51 1.96 -21.79 -17.08
C ALA A 51 2.14 -20.37 -17.64
N VAL A 52 1.28 -19.94 -18.59
CA VAL A 52 1.30 -18.58 -19.13
C VAL A 52 0.86 -17.56 -18.08
N ALA A 53 -0.14 -17.87 -17.25
CA ALA A 53 -0.58 -17.00 -16.15
C ALA A 53 0.53 -16.80 -15.11
N LEU A 54 1.17 -17.88 -14.68
CA LEU A 54 2.29 -17.82 -13.73
C LEU A 54 3.48 -17.00 -14.26
N LYS A 55 3.78 -17.13 -15.56
CA LYS A 55 4.85 -16.36 -16.19
C LYS A 55 4.51 -14.86 -16.22
N ARG A 56 3.26 -14.49 -16.55
CA ARG A 56 2.81 -13.09 -16.52
C ARG A 56 2.86 -12.48 -15.12
N GLU A 57 2.51 -13.23 -14.08
CA GLU A 57 2.62 -12.76 -12.70
C GLU A 57 4.09 -12.54 -12.29
N ALA A 58 4.99 -13.45 -12.67
CA ALA A 58 6.42 -13.31 -12.42
C ALA A 58 7.00 -12.07 -13.12
N ASP A 59 6.66 -11.86 -14.40
CA ASP A 59 7.10 -10.70 -15.18
C ASP A 59 6.59 -9.38 -14.57
N MET A 60 5.32 -9.34 -14.12
CA MET A 60 4.72 -8.18 -13.44
C MET A 60 5.39 -7.86 -12.11
N GLU A 61 5.73 -8.87 -11.30
CA GLU A 61 6.42 -8.66 -10.02
C GLU A 61 7.88 -8.24 -10.23
N GLU A 62 8.56 -8.75 -11.27
CA GLU A 62 9.89 -8.30 -11.64
C GLU A 62 9.89 -6.84 -12.13
N GLU A 63 8.91 -6.46 -12.96
CA GLU A 63 8.75 -5.07 -13.37
C GLU A 63 8.43 -4.16 -12.17
N ARG A 64 7.62 -4.63 -11.21
CA ARG A 64 7.33 -3.91 -9.96
C ARG A 64 8.60 -3.68 -9.14
N LYS A 65 9.44 -4.70 -8.99
CA LYS A 65 10.75 -4.61 -8.32
C LYS A 65 11.68 -3.64 -9.04
N GLN A 66 11.76 -3.68 -10.37
CA GLN A 66 12.56 -2.74 -11.15
C GLN A 66 12.05 -1.30 -11.05
N ARG A 67 10.73 -1.07 -11.09
CA ARG A 67 10.14 0.26 -10.90
C ARG A 67 10.44 0.80 -9.50
N GLN A 68 10.32 -0.02 -8.46
CA GLN A 68 10.71 0.37 -7.10
C GLN A 68 12.19 0.76 -7.05
N ALA A 69 13.10 -0.06 -7.58
CA ALA A 69 14.53 0.26 -7.64
C ALA A 69 14.83 1.58 -8.38
N ARG A 70 14.18 1.83 -9.53
CA ARG A 70 14.34 3.08 -10.30
C ARG A 70 13.81 4.31 -9.55
N THR A 71 12.73 4.18 -8.78
CA THR A 71 12.22 5.27 -7.94
C THR A 71 13.11 5.56 -6.73
N LEU A 72 13.80 4.56 -6.18
CA LEU A 72 14.75 4.74 -5.09
C LEU A 72 15.98 5.52 -5.54
N HIS A 73 16.48 5.28 -6.75
CA HIS A 73 17.68 5.97 -7.26
C HIS A 73 17.45 7.45 -7.60
N LYS A 74 16.21 7.86 -7.91
CA LYS A 74 15.85 9.26 -8.22
C LYS A 74 15.50 10.12 -7.00
N LYS A 75 15.23 9.52 -5.83
CA LYS A 75 14.83 10.25 -4.59
C LYS A 75 16.01 10.66 -3.72
N CYS A 76 17.15 9.98 -3.82
CA CYS A 76 18.37 10.29 -3.10
C CYS A 76 19.15 11.44 -3.79
N LYS A 77 18.48 12.58 -4.05
CA LYS A 77 19.18 13.76 -4.60
C LYS A 77 20.07 14.35 -3.51
N ARG A 78 21.36 14.54 -3.80
CA ARG A 78 22.38 15.11 -2.89
C ARG A 78 22.21 16.61 -2.63
N THR A 79 21.00 17.13 -2.80
CA THR A 79 20.65 18.55 -2.64
C THR A 79 20.32 18.93 -1.20
N SER A 80 20.19 17.95 -0.31
CA SER A 80 19.94 18.19 1.11
C SER A 80 21.24 18.56 1.83
N PRO A 81 21.25 19.61 2.68
CA PRO A 81 22.46 20.04 3.42
C PRO A 81 22.99 18.97 4.37
N TRP A 82 22.12 18.06 4.83
CA TRP A 82 22.50 16.90 5.64
C TRP A 82 23.58 16.02 4.98
N TRP A 83 23.69 15.99 3.65
CA TRP A 83 24.69 15.18 2.94
C TRP A 83 26.14 15.55 3.25
N ALA A 84 26.41 16.73 3.81
CA ALA A 84 27.76 17.13 4.21
C ALA A 84 28.36 16.19 5.28
N PHE A 85 27.51 15.50 6.04
CA PHE A 85 27.89 14.68 7.19
C PHE A 85 27.85 13.18 6.92
N PHE A 86 27.57 12.77 5.67
CA PHE A 86 27.44 11.37 5.30
C PHE A 86 28.26 11.02 4.07
N LYS A 87 28.99 9.91 4.13
CA LYS A 87 29.71 9.35 2.99
C LYS A 87 28.99 8.10 2.48
N GLU A 88 28.93 7.97 1.16
CA GLU A 88 28.58 6.68 0.56
C GLU A 88 29.74 5.71 0.82
N GLY A 89 29.41 4.47 1.19
CA GLY A 89 30.42 3.42 1.20
C GLY A 89 30.94 3.12 -0.21
N VAL A 90 31.91 2.22 -0.30
CA VAL A 90 32.46 1.75 -1.58
C VAL A 90 31.33 1.32 -2.53
N ALA A 91 31.56 1.45 -3.85
CA ALA A 91 30.58 1.18 -4.90
C ALA A 91 29.82 -0.13 -4.65
N ASN A 92 28.48 -0.08 -4.78
CA ASN A 92 27.48 -1.12 -4.45
C ASN A 92 26.96 -1.18 -3.00
N THR A 93 27.36 -0.27 -2.13
CA THR A 93 26.70 -0.14 -0.82
C THR A 93 25.31 0.49 -0.96
N THR A 94 24.29 -0.19 -0.45
CA THR A 94 22.90 0.29 -0.34
C THR A 94 22.72 1.29 0.80
N HIS A 95 23.80 1.65 1.49
CA HIS A 95 23.82 2.47 2.69
C HIS A 95 24.76 3.66 2.56
N VAL A 96 24.54 4.66 3.41
CA VAL A 96 25.39 5.83 3.63
C VAL A 96 25.73 5.91 5.11
N TYR A 97 26.94 6.36 5.41
CA TYR A 97 27.51 6.27 6.75
C TYR A 97 27.73 7.68 7.31
N CYS A 98 27.32 7.88 8.56
CA CYS A 98 27.56 9.12 9.29
C CYS A 98 29.04 9.27 9.63
N THR A 99 29.62 10.43 9.29
CA THR A 99 31.03 10.76 9.57
C THR A 99 31.19 11.76 10.71
N LEU A 100 30.11 12.10 11.43
CA LEU A 100 30.19 12.94 12.62
C LEU A 100 30.83 12.17 13.78
N PRO A 101 31.51 12.85 14.72
CA PRO A 101 32.06 12.21 15.90
C PRO A 101 30.96 11.55 16.73
N SER A 102 31.23 10.37 17.27
CA SER A 102 30.31 9.65 18.15
C SER A 102 30.11 10.42 19.44
N LYS A 103 28.90 10.33 20.01
CA LYS A 103 28.56 10.98 21.27
C LYS A 103 29.33 10.39 22.46
N ASP A 104 29.66 9.11 22.38
CA ASP A 104 30.32 8.36 23.46
C ASP A 104 31.85 8.46 23.38
N ASP A 105 32.39 8.71 22.18
CA ASP A 105 33.83 8.82 21.93
C ASP A 105 34.08 9.79 20.76
N PRO A 106 34.44 11.06 21.05
CA PRO A 106 34.59 12.09 20.03
C PRO A 106 35.79 11.86 19.10
N GLU A 107 36.71 10.93 19.43
CA GLU A 107 37.82 10.54 18.56
C GLU A 107 37.40 9.52 17.49
N LYS A 108 36.19 8.95 17.58
CA LYS A 108 35.65 7.97 16.62
C LYS A 108 34.47 8.55 15.85
N GLU A 109 34.40 8.23 14.56
CA GLU A 109 33.20 8.50 13.75
C GLU A 109 32.01 7.67 14.25
N CYS A 110 30.81 8.24 14.20
CA CYS A 110 29.56 7.59 14.57
C CYS A 110 29.33 6.30 13.79
N GLY A 111 29.66 6.29 12.48
CA GLY A 111 29.55 5.11 11.63
C GLY A 111 28.11 4.62 11.39
N GLY A 112 27.10 5.37 11.84
CA GLY A 112 25.69 5.02 11.68
C GLY A 112 25.32 4.83 10.20
N ALA A 113 24.85 3.63 9.86
CA ALA A 113 24.50 3.26 8.49
C ALA A 113 23.02 3.52 8.21
N ILE A 114 22.74 4.29 7.16
CA ILE A 114 21.38 4.66 6.73
C ILE A 114 21.16 4.11 5.34
N ALA A 115 20.05 3.41 5.12
CA ALA A 115 19.71 2.92 3.78
C ALA A 115 19.48 4.10 2.82
N LYS A 116 20.07 4.05 1.62
CA LYS A 116 19.89 5.05 0.56
C LYS A 116 18.41 5.25 0.19
N SER A 117 17.58 4.23 0.40
CA SER A 117 16.13 4.27 0.21
C SER A 117 15.40 5.20 1.18
N ALA A 118 15.97 5.44 2.36
CA ALA A 118 15.40 6.30 3.39
C ALA A 118 15.87 7.76 3.29
N CYS A 119 16.80 8.08 2.39
CA CYS A 119 17.31 9.43 2.19
C CYS A 119 16.28 10.33 1.47
N PRO A 120 16.19 11.63 1.83
CA PRO A 120 16.99 12.35 2.82
C PRO A 120 16.44 12.29 4.27
N SER A 121 15.22 11.80 4.47
CA SER A 121 14.57 11.76 5.81
C SER A 121 15.37 10.98 6.85
N GLY A 122 16.00 9.88 6.45
CA GLY A 122 16.85 9.06 7.31
C GLY A 122 18.04 9.84 7.85
N LEU A 123 18.73 10.61 6.99
CA LEU A 123 19.87 11.45 7.37
C LEU A 123 19.48 12.46 8.45
N ASN A 124 18.37 13.17 8.20
CA ASN A 124 17.82 14.14 9.13
C ASN A 124 17.48 13.50 10.48
N SER A 125 16.75 12.38 10.47
CA SER A 125 16.37 11.68 11.70
C SER A 125 17.57 11.19 12.50
N HIS A 126 18.60 10.68 11.82
CA HIS A 126 19.83 10.25 12.49
C HIS A 126 20.53 11.43 13.18
N CYS A 127 20.71 12.56 12.50
CA CYS A 127 21.30 13.75 13.11
C CYS A 127 20.43 14.27 14.27
N LEU A 128 19.11 14.27 14.16
CA LEU A 128 18.22 14.71 15.23
C LEU A 128 18.43 13.94 16.55
N TYR A 129 18.59 12.62 16.46
CA TYR A 129 18.71 11.75 17.63
C TYR A 129 20.14 11.53 18.11
N MET A 130 21.10 11.45 17.19
CA MET A 130 22.50 11.12 17.50
C MET A 130 23.41 12.34 17.62
N HIS A 131 23.11 13.43 16.89
CA HIS A 131 23.94 14.64 16.79
C HIS A 131 23.07 15.92 16.86
N ASN A 132 22.34 16.07 17.98
CA ASN A 132 21.29 17.10 18.14
C ASN A 132 21.82 18.54 18.01
N ASP A 133 23.06 18.76 18.42
CA ASP A 133 23.82 20.00 18.28
C ASP A 133 24.03 20.38 16.82
N VAL A 134 24.58 19.46 16.02
CA VAL A 134 24.75 19.64 14.57
C VAL A 134 23.39 19.81 13.89
N TRP A 135 22.38 19.08 14.36
CA TRP A 135 21.02 19.20 13.83
C TRP A 135 20.47 20.62 13.99
N LYS A 136 20.61 21.22 15.19
CA LYS A 136 20.14 22.59 15.45
C LYS A 136 20.85 23.62 14.60
N GLU A 137 22.17 23.48 14.42
CA GLU A 137 22.97 24.41 13.61
C GLU A 137 22.54 24.38 12.13
N VAL A 138 22.36 23.19 11.58
CA VAL A 138 21.97 23.00 10.18
C VAL A 138 20.52 23.43 9.96
N ASP A 139 19.60 23.12 10.89
CA ASP A 139 18.20 23.57 10.80
C ASP A 139 18.09 25.09 10.88
N ALA A 140 18.88 25.75 11.73
CA ALA A 140 18.95 27.20 11.83
C ALA A 140 19.45 27.84 10.52
N LYS A 141 20.52 27.28 9.92
CA LYS A 141 21.04 27.73 8.60
C LYS A 141 19.99 27.57 7.49
N ILE A 142 19.25 26.46 7.47
CA ILE A 142 18.18 26.24 6.49
C ILE A 142 17.05 27.29 6.66
N ARG A 143 16.73 27.69 7.89
CA ARG A 143 15.70 28.71 8.14
C ARG A 143 16.19 30.10 7.71
N GLN A 144 17.42 30.46 8.06
CA GLN A 144 18.04 31.73 7.64
C GLN A 144 18.14 31.84 6.11
N ASP A 145 18.61 30.80 5.42
CA ASP A 145 18.70 30.77 3.94
C ASP A 145 17.33 30.90 3.24
N LYS A 146 16.26 30.50 3.92
CA LYS A 146 14.88 30.64 3.43
C LYS A 146 14.30 32.03 3.70
N GLU A 147 14.69 32.64 4.81
CA GLU A 147 14.26 34.00 5.18
C GLU A 147 14.99 35.06 4.34
N GLU A 148 16.27 34.86 4.04
CA GLU A 148 17.10 35.81 3.27
C GLU A 148 16.78 35.83 1.75
N LYS A 149 16.13 34.78 1.23
CA LYS A 149 15.72 34.69 -0.18
C LYS A 149 14.35 35.30 -0.50
N VAL A 150 13.68 35.90 0.48
CA VAL A 150 12.41 36.61 0.25
C VAL A 150 12.68 38.09 0.03
N ASP A 151 12.96 38.47 -1.21
CA ASP A 151 12.98 39.87 -1.65
C ASP A 151 11.55 40.47 -1.48
N PRO A 152 11.36 41.65 -0.84
CA PRO A 152 10.02 42.17 -0.53
C PRO A 152 9.13 42.43 -1.76
N GLY A 153 9.70 42.43 -2.97
CA GLY A 153 9.01 42.72 -4.23
C GLY A 153 8.49 41.52 -5.01
N GLU A 154 8.84 40.28 -4.65
CA GLU A 154 8.55 39.10 -5.49
C GLU A 154 7.68 38.05 -4.78
N VAL A 155 6.70 38.50 -3.98
CA VAL A 155 5.74 37.60 -3.31
C VAL A 155 4.61 37.17 -4.25
N ALA A 156 4.94 36.60 -5.42
CA ALA A 156 3.91 36.01 -6.29
C ALA A 156 4.44 35.01 -7.34
N ARG A 157 5.50 34.21 -7.08
CA ARG A 157 5.70 32.93 -7.79
C ARG A 157 6.93 32.19 -7.24
N GLY A 158 6.69 31.20 -6.39
CA GLY A 158 7.70 30.16 -6.16
C GLY A 158 7.70 29.58 -4.75
N ASN A 159 7.12 28.39 -4.61
CA ASN A 159 7.64 27.33 -3.76
C ASN A 159 7.76 27.52 -2.23
N ASN A 160 6.86 28.27 -1.61
CA ASN A 160 6.56 28.04 -0.18
C ASN A 160 5.46 26.98 -0.03
N GLN A 161 5.88 25.72 0.13
CA GLN A 161 5.11 24.76 0.93
C GLN A 161 5.28 25.11 2.42
N SER A 162 4.71 26.24 2.83
CA SER A 162 4.27 26.44 4.21
C SER A 162 2.75 26.35 4.18
N ASN A 163 2.21 25.31 4.82
CA ASN A 163 0.79 25.25 5.13
C ASN A 163 0.51 26.30 6.22
N THR A 164 0.46 27.57 5.81
CA THR A 164 -0.05 28.66 6.62
C THR A 164 -1.42 28.99 6.08
N LEU A 165 -2.41 28.16 6.42
CA LEU A 165 -3.84 28.49 6.25
C LEU A 165 -4.27 29.43 7.38
N THR A 166 -3.76 30.66 7.35
CA THR A 166 -4.32 31.77 8.12
C THR A 166 -4.59 32.92 7.16
N GLY A 167 -5.87 33.22 6.98
CA GLY A 167 -6.34 34.50 6.45
C GLY A 167 -6.38 34.60 4.93
N LYS A 168 -7.43 34.04 4.33
CA LYS A 168 -8.24 34.68 3.25
C LYS A 168 -9.37 33.73 2.89
N GLU A 169 -10.55 34.03 3.43
CA GLU A 169 -11.82 33.56 2.88
C GLU A 169 -11.83 33.92 1.38
N GLY A 170 -11.81 32.91 0.52
CA GLY A 170 -11.69 33.09 -0.94
C GLY A 170 -10.52 32.38 -1.63
N SER A 171 -9.83 31.44 -0.97
CA SER A 171 -8.86 30.56 -1.66
C SER A 171 -9.59 29.66 -2.67
N VAL A 172 -9.67 30.13 -3.92
CA VAL A 172 -10.07 29.30 -5.07
C VAL A 172 -8.91 28.34 -5.33
N TRP A 173 -9.04 27.13 -4.79
CA TRP A 173 -8.13 26.03 -5.10
C TRP A 173 -8.08 25.85 -6.62
N SER A 174 -6.87 25.75 -7.19
CA SER A 174 -6.71 25.46 -8.61
C SER A 174 -7.38 24.12 -8.94
N GLU A 175 -7.93 24.01 -10.15
CA GLU A 175 -8.68 22.82 -10.57
C GLU A 175 -7.85 21.54 -10.48
N SER A 176 -6.55 21.62 -10.78
CA SER A 176 -5.60 20.52 -10.59
C SER A 176 -5.47 20.10 -9.12
N ARG A 177 -5.49 21.05 -8.18
CA ARG A 177 -5.37 20.77 -6.76
C ARG A 177 -6.67 20.20 -6.17
N LYS A 178 -7.84 20.61 -6.70
CA LYS A 178 -9.13 19.99 -6.38
C LYS A 178 -9.15 18.51 -6.78
N LYS A 179 -8.75 18.21 -8.02
CA LYS A 179 -8.67 16.82 -8.53
C LYS A 179 -7.74 15.94 -7.68
N ASP A 180 -6.56 16.44 -7.31
CA ASP A 180 -5.61 15.69 -6.47
C ASP A 180 -6.15 15.41 -5.05
N ILE A 181 -6.97 16.32 -4.52
CA ILE A 181 -7.66 16.14 -3.22
C ILE A 181 -8.78 15.10 -3.35
N ASP A 182 -9.60 15.20 -4.39
CA ASP A 182 -10.70 14.27 -4.64
C ASP A 182 -10.19 12.84 -4.86
N GLU A 183 -9.10 12.67 -5.60
CA GLU A 183 -8.44 11.36 -5.79
C GLU A 183 -7.93 10.76 -4.47
N LYS A 184 -7.35 11.59 -3.59
CA LYS A 184 -6.89 11.14 -2.27
C LYS A 184 -8.04 10.70 -1.38
N PHE A 185 -9.16 11.43 -1.39
CA PHE A 185 -10.36 11.02 -0.66
C PHE A 185 -10.97 9.75 -1.22
N ALA A 186 -11.12 9.66 -2.55
CA ALA A 186 -11.62 8.46 -3.22
C ALA A 186 -10.78 7.23 -2.88
N TYR A 187 -9.45 7.36 -2.95
CA TYR A 187 -8.53 6.29 -2.56
C TYR A 187 -8.68 5.90 -1.08
N TRP A 188 -8.79 6.87 -0.17
CA TRP A 188 -8.93 6.62 1.26
C TRP A 188 -10.25 5.90 1.59
N VAL A 189 -11.36 6.34 1.00
CA VAL A 189 -12.69 5.72 1.14
C VAL A 189 -12.65 4.27 0.66
N ALA A 190 -12.11 4.02 -0.54
CA ALA A 190 -12.01 2.68 -1.12
C ALA A 190 -11.10 1.76 -0.30
N LYS A 191 -9.92 2.24 0.11
CA LYS A 191 -8.95 1.46 0.88
C LYS A 191 -9.46 1.07 2.26
N ASN A 192 -10.15 1.99 2.93
CA ASN A 192 -10.61 1.81 4.31
C ASN A 192 -12.07 1.35 4.41
N LYS A 193 -12.73 1.09 3.27
CA LYS A 193 -14.13 0.68 3.20
C LYS A 193 -15.06 1.61 3.99
N ARG A 194 -14.86 2.92 3.85
CA ARG A 194 -15.66 3.95 4.53
C ARG A 194 -16.84 4.37 3.65
N PRO A 195 -17.97 4.84 4.23
CA PRO A 195 -19.03 5.43 3.44
C PRO A 195 -18.62 6.81 2.92
N VAL A 196 -19.07 7.18 1.72
CA VAL A 196 -18.80 8.48 1.10
C VAL A 196 -19.40 9.62 1.92
N SER A 197 -20.54 9.39 2.59
CA SER A 197 -21.22 10.36 3.45
C SER A 197 -20.34 10.91 4.59
N LEU A 198 -19.29 10.20 4.98
CA LEU A 198 -18.34 10.66 5.99
C LEU A 198 -17.58 11.93 5.55
N LEU A 199 -17.45 12.19 4.25
CA LEU A 199 -16.79 13.40 3.73
C LEU A 199 -17.68 14.67 3.85
N GLU A 200 -18.97 14.46 4.08
CA GLU A 200 -19.96 15.52 4.28
C GLU A 200 -20.14 15.86 5.76
N ASP A 201 -19.67 15.00 6.66
CA ASP A 201 -19.74 15.17 8.10
C ASP A 201 -18.91 16.37 8.59
N ASP A 202 -19.52 17.19 9.45
CA ASP A 202 -18.93 18.44 9.92
C ASP A 202 -17.79 18.21 10.91
N GLU A 203 -17.87 17.19 11.77
CA GLU A 203 -16.79 16.85 12.70
C GLU A 203 -15.56 16.33 11.96
N PHE A 204 -15.77 15.50 10.94
CA PHE A 204 -14.72 15.04 10.07
C PHE A 204 -14.04 16.21 9.34
N ARG A 205 -14.83 17.16 8.82
CA ARG A 205 -14.32 18.36 8.15
C ARG A 205 -13.54 19.28 9.08
N LEU A 206 -13.98 19.44 10.33
CA LEU A 206 -13.24 20.20 11.35
C LEU A 206 -11.91 19.53 11.69
N THR A 207 -11.92 18.23 11.95
CA THR A 207 -10.70 17.44 12.24
C THR A 207 -9.71 17.50 11.08
N LEU A 208 -10.20 17.43 9.84
CA LEU A 208 -9.38 17.56 8.64
C LEU A 208 -8.74 18.95 8.56
N LYS A 209 -9.48 20.03 8.86
CA LYS A 209 -8.92 21.39 8.91
C LYS A 209 -7.79 21.48 9.94
N ASP A 210 -7.99 20.94 11.14
CA ASP A 210 -6.98 20.98 12.20
C ASP A 210 -5.75 20.12 11.85
N ALA A 211 -5.94 18.98 11.20
CA ALA A 211 -4.87 18.17 10.65
C ALA A 211 -4.08 18.88 9.55
N THR A 212 -4.75 19.60 8.65
CA THR A 212 -4.05 20.34 7.59
C THR A 212 -3.23 21.52 8.11
N ARG A 213 -3.58 22.06 9.28
CA ARG A 213 -2.80 23.09 10.00
C ARG A 213 -1.57 22.53 10.72
N GLY A 214 -1.37 21.21 10.73
CA GLY A 214 -0.24 20.55 11.38
C GLY A 214 -0.35 20.47 12.91
N ALA A 215 -1.50 20.85 13.48
CA ALA A 215 -1.75 20.85 14.91
C ALA A 215 -2.32 19.51 15.43
N TYR A 216 -2.72 18.61 14.52
CA TYR A 216 -3.30 17.32 14.87
C TYR A 216 -2.35 16.17 14.56
N GLN A 217 -1.98 15.44 15.60
CA GLN A 217 -1.31 14.15 15.48
C GLN A 217 -2.34 13.05 15.80
N PRO A 218 -2.71 12.19 14.84
CA PRO A 218 -3.72 11.18 15.07
C PRO A 218 -3.27 10.22 16.19
N PRO A 219 -4.11 10.00 17.22
CA PRO A 219 -3.79 9.06 18.29
C PRO A 219 -3.76 7.62 17.74
N ASP A 220 -3.01 6.75 18.42
CA ASP A 220 -3.11 5.32 18.15
C ASP A 220 -4.52 4.80 18.52
N HIS A 221 -4.95 3.74 17.83
CA HIS A 221 -6.31 3.20 18.00
C HIS A 221 -6.60 2.78 19.46
N THR A 222 -5.58 2.32 20.18
CA THR A 222 -5.70 1.87 21.57
C THR A 222 -5.94 3.05 22.52
N LYS A 223 -5.23 4.16 22.32
CA LYS A 223 -5.41 5.41 23.06
C LYS A 223 -6.76 6.03 22.73
N ALA A 224 -7.13 6.09 21.45
CA ALA A 224 -8.43 6.60 21.04
C ALA A 224 -9.57 5.80 21.70
N LYS A 225 -9.51 4.46 21.68
CA LYS A 225 -10.51 3.61 22.34
C LYS A 225 -10.59 3.87 23.84
N LYS A 226 -9.45 3.91 24.54
CA LYS A 226 -9.40 4.19 25.98
C LYS A 226 -9.99 5.56 26.32
N GLU A 227 -9.70 6.57 25.50
CA GLU A 227 -10.18 7.92 25.70
C GLU A 227 -11.70 8.01 25.50
N ILE A 228 -12.23 7.40 24.43
CA ILE A 228 -13.68 7.31 24.20
C ILE A 228 -14.37 6.61 25.36
N THR A 229 -13.84 5.47 25.83
CA THR A 229 -14.39 4.77 27.00
C THR A 229 -14.35 5.63 28.25
N ARG A 230 -13.25 6.36 28.48
CA ARG A 230 -13.12 7.28 29.62
C ARG A 230 -14.13 8.42 29.57
N MET A 231 -14.33 9.03 28.40
CA MET A 231 -15.31 10.11 28.22
C MET A 231 -16.73 9.62 28.42
N ALA A 232 -17.08 8.46 27.87
CA ALA A 232 -18.37 7.84 28.07
C ALA A 232 -18.64 7.51 29.55
N SER A 233 -17.65 7.01 30.29
CA SER A 233 -17.80 6.74 31.73
C SER A 233 -17.94 8.01 32.57
N LYS A 234 -17.24 9.10 32.22
CA LYS A 234 -17.40 10.39 32.90
C LYS A 234 -18.75 11.04 32.64
N GLU A 235 -19.32 10.87 31.46
CA GLU A 235 -20.67 11.36 31.17
C GLU A 235 -21.75 10.64 31.98
N VAL A 236 -21.54 9.36 32.34
CA VAL A 236 -22.44 8.62 33.23
C VAL A 236 -22.34 9.15 34.66
N GLU A 237 -21.13 9.36 35.19
CA GLU A 237 -20.94 9.93 36.54
C GLU A 237 -21.51 11.36 36.68
N VAL A 238 -21.45 12.18 35.63
CA VAL A 238 -22.02 13.53 35.64
C VAL A 238 -23.55 13.51 35.59
N LYS A 239 -24.16 12.54 34.89
CA LYS A 239 -25.63 12.37 34.88
C LYS A 239 -26.14 11.85 36.21
N ASP A 240 -25.47 10.86 36.80
CA ASP A 240 -25.82 10.32 38.12
C ASP A 240 -25.67 11.38 39.23
N ALA A 241 -24.66 12.26 39.11
CA ALA A 241 -24.48 13.39 40.03
C ALA A 241 -25.53 14.50 39.83
N ALA A 242 -25.98 14.76 38.60
CA ALA A 242 -27.05 15.71 38.32
C ALA A 242 -28.41 15.23 38.85
N GLU A 243 -28.75 13.95 38.62
CA GLU A 243 -29.98 13.34 39.14
C GLU A 243 -30.01 13.26 40.67
N ALA A 244 -28.85 13.02 41.32
CA ALA A 244 -28.75 13.04 42.78
C ALA A 244 -28.91 14.45 43.39
N ASN A 245 -28.55 15.50 42.65
CA ASN A 245 -28.68 16.88 43.11
C ASN A 245 -30.13 17.38 42.96
N ASP A 246 -30.80 17.02 41.85
CA ASP A 246 -32.23 17.33 41.64
C ASP A 246 -33.14 16.60 42.65
N ALA A 247 -32.74 15.41 43.12
CA ALA A 247 -33.44 14.69 44.18
C ALA A 247 -33.20 15.24 45.60
N ALA A 248 -32.15 16.06 45.79
CA ALA A 248 -31.84 16.69 47.07
C ALA A 248 -32.45 18.09 47.21
N GLU A 249 -32.90 18.71 46.10
CA GLU A 249 -33.58 20.02 46.08
C GLU A 249 -35.12 19.92 46.01
N ALA A 250 -35.70 18.72 45.98
CA ALA A 250 -37.16 18.45 45.99
C ALA A 250 -37.67 18.02 47.39
#